data_AF-A0A170YR35-F1
#
_entry.id   AF-A0A170YR35-F1
#
_cell.length_a   1.000
_cell.length_b   1.000
_cell.length_c   1.000
_cell.angle_alpha   90.00
_cell.angle_beta   90.00
_cell.angle_gamma   90.00
#
_symmetry.space_group_name_H-M   'P 1'
#
loop_
_entity.id
_entity.type
_entity.pdbx_description
1 polymer ?
#
loop_
_entity_poly.entity_id
_entity_poly.type
_entity_poly.pdbx_seq_one_letter_code
_entity_poly.pdbx_strand_id
1 'polypeptide(L)'
;IMFGVSVNKNIPSPLDPPENLIRIRLTCTLLDTCGKFFTHGDVKTKLPYFLTYFQCYFWSKKSASCWNNENKFPVYAQYQLEDCIEKNCPNVKLYSSYSESINAVKNLQEQLILEYNIKQGNSENGQGLYTAAYSHNDDSILYEENEEDLSDEESDNEKENKIVNNNNDDDFLMELDKMVSDNVQERLKEAIRPSQDIVVPMLGKTHKTNDKDSSFVLLVRKGNKTQCKSLNVPSDSDLVKNLKYREEVERLEKEKVKKLTLDIQ
;
A
#
# COMPACT_ATOMS: atom_id res chain seq x y z
N ILE A 1 6.05 -10.00 -13.29
CA ILE A 1 6.92 -11.06 -13.86
C ILE A 1 7.75 -10.65 -15.10
N MET A 2 7.36 -9.59 -15.83
CA MET A 2 8.02 -9.15 -17.08
C MET A 2 9.38 -8.43 -16.92
N PHE A 3 9.76 -8.02 -15.71
CA PHE A 3 11.01 -7.29 -15.49
C PHE A 3 12.24 -8.14 -15.84
N GLY A 4 13.08 -7.63 -16.75
CA GLY A 4 14.27 -8.32 -17.23
C GLY A 4 14.00 -9.49 -18.17
N VAL A 5 12.75 -9.66 -18.65
CA VAL A 5 12.39 -10.65 -19.67
C VAL A 5 12.42 -9.98 -21.04
N SER A 6 13.11 -10.60 -22.01
CA SER A 6 13.12 -10.09 -23.39
C SER A 6 11.82 -10.44 -24.10
N VAL A 7 11.17 -9.45 -24.69
CA VAL A 7 9.99 -9.64 -25.55
C VAL A 7 10.40 -10.23 -26.91
N ASN A 8 11.66 -10.00 -27.32
CA ASN A 8 12.21 -10.50 -28.57
C ASN A 8 12.75 -11.91 -28.38
N LYS A 9 12.03 -12.91 -28.92
CA LYS A 9 12.42 -14.33 -28.90
C LYS A 9 13.82 -14.61 -29.42
N ASN A 10 14.33 -13.77 -30.31
CA ASN A 10 15.62 -13.95 -30.97
C ASN A 10 16.81 -13.52 -30.09
N ILE A 11 16.56 -12.76 -29.02
CA ILE A 11 17.61 -12.27 -28.12
C ILE A 11 17.23 -12.64 -26.69
N PRO A 12 17.76 -13.76 -26.17
CA PRO A 12 17.55 -14.16 -24.79
C PRO A 12 18.09 -13.10 -23.83
N SER A 13 17.34 -12.82 -22.76
CA SER A 13 17.83 -11.94 -21.71
C SER A 13 18.92 -12.64 -20.90
N PRO A 14 20.05 -11.98 -20.59
CA PRO A 14 21.05 -12.53 -19.67
C PRO A 14 20.48 -12.86 -18.29
N LEU A 15 19.45 -12.13 -17.86
CA LEU A 15 18.78 -12.31 -16.56
C LEU A 15 17.67 -13.36 -16.59
N ASP A 16 17.33 -13.89 -17.77
CA ASP A 16 16.33 -14.95 -17.92
C ASP A 16 16.61 -15.86 -19.13
N PRO A 17 17.68 -16.67 -19.08
CA PRO A 17 18.00 -17.63 -20.14
C PRO A 17 16.87 -18.65 -20.34
N PRO A 18 16.62 -19.19 -21.55
CA PRO A 18 15.45 -20.02 -21.84
C PRO A 18 15.30 -21.28 -20.99
N GLU A 19 16.41 -21.87 -20.56
CA GLU A 19 16.45 -23.07 -19.70
C GLU A 19 16.19 -22.77 -18.22
N ASN A 20 16.35 -21.51 -17.80
CA ASN A 20 16.16 -21.12 -16.41
C ASN A 20 14.66 -20.96 -16.11
N LEU A 21 14.11 -21.82 -15.25
CA LEU A 21 12.71 -21.80 -14.81
C LEU A 21 12.52 -21.25 -13.39
N ILE A 22 13.55 -20.63 -12.79
CA ILE A 22 13.51 -20.19 -11.38
C ILE A 22 12.39 -19.19 -11.12
N ARG A 23 12.04 -18.34 -12.10
CA ARG A 23 10.95 -17.36 -11.97
C ARG A 23 9.59 -18.03 -11.87
N ILE A 24 9.38 -19.14 -12.58
CA ILE A 24 8.15 -19.95 -12.46
C ILE A 24 8.06 -20.49 -11.05
N ARG A 25 9.14 -21.13 -10.57
CA ARG A 25 9.18 -21.70 -9.22
C ARG A 25 8.99 -20.65 -8.12
N LEU A 26 9.67 -19.51 -8.21
CA LEU A 26 9.53 -18.40 -7.26
C LEU A 26 8.10 -17.85 -7.25
N THR A 27 7.50 -17.65 -8.43
CA THR A 27 6.13 -17.16 -8.54
C THR A 27 5.15 -18.12 -7.86
N CYS A 28 5.23 -19.42 -8.17
CA CYS A 28 4.38 -20.43 -7.54
C CYS A 28 4.62 -20.49 -6.02
N THR A 29 5.89 -20.46 -5.57
CA THR A 29 6.23 -20.52 -4.13
C THR A 29 5.68 -19.32 -3.36
N LEU A 30 5.75 -18.12 -3.93
CA LEU A 30 5.19 -16.91 -3.33
C LEU A 30 3.67 -17.02 -3.25
N LEU A 31 3.01 -17.36 -4.35
CA LEU A 31 1.55 -17.53 -4.38
C LEU A 31 1.06 -18.66 -3.47
N ASP A 32 1.84 -19.72 -3.29
CA ASP A 32 1.52 -20.78 -2.33
C ASP A 32 1.53 -20.30 -0.88
N THR A 33 2.40 -19.35 -0.57
CA THR A 33 2.59 -18.80 0.77
C THR A 33 1.57 -17.70 1.07
N CYS A 34 1.40 -16.75 0.14
CA CYS A 34 0.60 -15.55 0.38
C CYS A 34 -0.63 -15.37 -0.52
N GLY A 35 -0.83 -16.20 -1.54
CA GLY A 35 -1.90 -16.02 -2.52
C GLY A 35 -3.32 -16.09 -1.93
N LYS A 36 -3.52 -16.86 -0.85
CA LYS A 36 -4.78 -16.91 -0.10
C LYS A 36 -5.19 -15.59 0.55
N PHE A 37 -4.26 -14.65 0.73
CA PHE A 37 -4.54 -13.35 1.33
C PHE A 37 -4.93 -12.28 0.29
N PHE A 38 -4.90 -12.63 -1.01
CA PHE A 38 -5.32 -11.74 -2.10
C PHE A 38 -6.84 -11.73 -2.28
N THR A 39 -7.56 -11.54 -1.18
CA THR A 39 -9.03 -11.58 -1.08
C THR A 39 -9.69 -10.20 -1.09
N HIS A 40 -8.92 -9.13 -0.92
CA HIS A 40 -9.45 -7.79 -0.70
C HIS A 40 -9.24 -6.83 -1.88
N GLY A 41 -10.24 -5.97 -2.10
CA GLY A 41 -10.22 -4.81 -2.98
C GLY A 41 -9.64 -5.06 -4.38
N ASP A 42 -8.80 -4.12 -4.80
CA ASP A 42 -8.06 -4.11 -6.06
C ASP A 42 -7.15 -5.32 -6.27
N VAL A 43 -6.68 -5.98 -5.21
CA VAL A 43 -5.72 -7.08 -5.33
C VAL A 43 -6.42 -8.33 -5.86
N LYS A 44 -7.67 -8.57 -5.44
CA LYS A 44 -8.50 -9.66 -5.95
C LYS A 44 -8.79 -9.54 -7.45
N THR A 45 -8.91 -8.31 -7.97
CA THR A 45 -9.11 -8.05 -9.40
C THR A 45 -7.80 -8.08 -10.19
N LYS A 46 -6.68 -7.66 -9.59
CA LYS A 46 -5.35 -7.65 -10.21
C LYS A 46 -4.69 -9.04 -10.30
N LEU A 47 -4.99 -9.96 -9.39
CA LEU A 47 -4.40 -11.32 -9.40
C LEU A 47 -4.72 -12.09 -10.70
N PRO A 48 -5.97 -12.14 -11.20
CA PRO A 48 -6.28 -12.70 -12.52
C PRO A 48 -5.47 -12.07 -13.65
N TYR A 49 -5.24 -10.74 -13.63
CA TYR A 49 -4.42 -10.06 -14.64
C TYR A 49 -2.98 -10.54 -14.59
N PHE A 50 -2.41 -10.63 -13.39
CA PHE A 50 -1.07 -11.18 -13.19
C PHE A 50 -0.96 -12.61 -13.72
N LEU A 51 -1.95 -13.46 -13.44
CA LEU A 51 -1.96 -14.86 -13.91
C LEU A 51 -2.02 -14.96 -15.44
N THR A 52 -2.73 -14.05 -16.13
CA THR A 52 -2.70 -13.97 -17.60
C THR A 52 -1.28 -13.71 -18.12
N TYR A 53 -0.56 -12.75 -17.53
CA TYR A 53 0.85 -12.49 -17.87
C TYR A 53 1.77 -13.66 -17.49
N PHE A 54 1.51 -14.31 -16.36
CA PHE A 54 2.30 -15.45 -15.89
C PHE A 54 2.18 -16.66 -16.83
N GLN A 55 0.98 -16.97 -17.30
CA GLN A 55 0.76 -18.02 -18.29
C GLN A 55 1.45 -17.70 -19.62
N CYS A 56 1.39 -16.45 -20.09
CA CYS A 56 2.12 -16.03 -21.29
C CYS A 56 3.64 -16.19 -21.13
N TYR A 57 4.17 -15.83 -19.96
CA TYR A 57 5.57 -16.08 -19.61
C TYR A 57 5.92 -17.57 -19.63
N PHE A 58 5.12 -18.42 -18.98
CA PHE A 58 5.29 -19.87 -18.99
C PHE A 58 5.36 -20.42 -20.42
N TRP A 59 4.40 -20.04 -21.28
CA TRP A 59 4.36 -20.49 -22.66
C TRP A 59 5.53 -19.97 -23.49
N SER A 60 6.05 -18.78 -23.20
CA SER A 60 7.28 -18.27 -23.81
C SER A 60 8.47 -19.18 -23.50
N LYS A 61 8.62 -19.60 -22.24
CA LYS A 61 9.67 -20.54 -21.81
C LYS A 61 9.47 -21.91 -22.44
N LYS A 62 8.25 -22.46 -22.41
CA LYS A 62 7.91 -23.77 -22.98
C LYS A 62 8.10 -23.85 -24.49
N SER A 63 7.93 -22.73 -25.19
CA SER A 63 8.09 -22.64 -26.66
C SER A 63 9.50 -22.28 -27.12
N ALA A 64 10.48 -22.23 -26.20
CA ALA A 64 11.86 -21.92 -26.55
C ALA A 64 12.51 -23.04 -27.38
N SER A 65 13.42 -22.66 -28.28
CA SER A 65 14.10 -23.57 -29.21
C SER A 65 15.06 -24.57 -28.53
N CYS A 66 15.44 -24.34 -27.28
CA CYS A 66 16.28 -25.25 -26.50
C CYS A 66 15.56 -26.55 -26.11
N TRP A 67 14.22 -26.57 -26.17
CA TRP A 67 13.42 -27.74 -25.85
C TRP A 67 13.14 -28.57 -27.11
N ASN A 68 13.45 -29.85 -27.05
CA ASN A 68 13.31 -30.79 -28.17
C ASN A 68 13.03 -32.22 -27.65
N ASN A 69 13.08 -33.22 -28.52
CA ASN A 69 12.78 -34.61 -28.14
C ASN A 69 13.78 -35.20 -27.13
N GLU A 70 15.02 -34.73 -27.13
CA GLU A 70 16.09 -35.15 -26.22
C GLU A 70 16.06 -34.34 -24.91
N ASN A 71 15.93 -33.02 -25.03
CA ASN A 71 15.80 -32.09 -23.91
C ASN A 71 14.35 -31.61 -23.77
N LYS A 72 13.53 -32.39 -23.07
CA LYS A 72 12.10 -32.08 -22.91
C LYS A 72 11.90 -30.98 -21.88
N PHE A 73 10.90 -30.13 -22.13
CA PHE A 73 10.46 -29.16 -21.13
C PHE A 73 10.07 -29.88 -19.82
N PRO A 74 10.56 -29.42 -18.65
CA PRO A 74 10.30 -30.11 -17.40
C PRO A 74 8.81 -30.15 -17.03
N VAL A 75 8.29 -31.36 -16.87
CA VAL A 75 6.85 -31.59 -16.59
C VAL A 75 6.42 -30.95 -15.26
N TYR A 76 7.29 -30.93 -14.25
CA TYR A 76 6.98 -30.33 -12.95
C TYR A 76 6.55 -28.86 -13.07
N ALA A 77 7.10 -28.10 -14.01
CA ALA A 77 6.79 -26.68 -14.16
C ALA A 77 5.36 -26.46 -14.67
N GLN A 78 4.83 -27.43 -15.43
CA GLN A 78 3.44 -27.40 -15.87
C GLN A 78 2.48 -27.67 -14.70
N TYR A 79 2.73 -28.73 -13.93
CA TYR A 79 1.90 -29.02 -12.74
C TYR A 79 1.95 -27.88 -11.71
N GLN A 80 3.13 -27.30 -11.46
CA GLN A 80 3.24 -26.15 -10.56
C GLN A 80 2.41 -24.93 -11.00
N LEU A 81 2.24 -24.71 -12.31
CA LEU A 81 1.38 -23.64 -12.82
C LEU A 81 -0.10 -23.99 -12.64
N GLU A 82 -0.49 -25.21 -13.02
CA GLU A 82 -1.86 -25.70 -12.94
C GLU A 82 -2.36 -25.68 -11.49
N ASP A 83 -1.62 -26.30 -10.57
CA ASP A 83 -1.94 -26.34 -9.14
C ASP A 83 -2.01 -24.93 -8.53
N CYS A 84 -1.08 -24.03 -8.93
CA CYS A 84 -1.05 -22.67 -8.43
C CYS A 84 -2.27 -21.86 -8.87
N ILE A 85 -2.76 -22.05 -10.11
CA ILE A 85 -3.96 -21.38 -10.61
C ILE A 85 -5.21 -21.95 -9.95
N GLU A 86 -5.33 -23.28 -9.87
CA GLU A 86 -6.47 -23.93 -9.23
C GLU A 86 -6.65 -23.48 -7.78
N LYS A 87 -5.55 -23.43 -7.02
CA LYS A 87 -5.55 -23.04 -5.61
C LYS A 87 -5.88 -21.57 -5.37
N ASN A 88 -5.36 -20.66 -6.18
CA ASN A 88 -5.44 -19.21 -5.91
C ASN A 88 -6.53 -18.49 -6.73
N CYS A 89 -6.91 -19.02 -7.90
CA CYS A 89 -7.83 -18.38 -8.84
C CYS A 89 -8.51 -19.42 -9.76
N PRO A 90 -9.44 -20.23 -9.23
CA PRO A 90 -10.07 -21.33 -9.99
C PRO A 90 -10.89 -20.85 -11.20
N ASN A 91 -11.30 -19.58 -11.22
CA ASN A 91 -12.06 -18.99 -12.33
C ASN A 91 -11.19 -18.56 -13.52
N VAL A 92 -9.85 -18.58 -13.37
CA VAL A 92 -8.94 -18.15 -14.44
C VAL A 92 -8.77 -19.27 -15.46
N LYS A 93 -8.97 -18.93 -16.74
CA LYS A 93 -8.80 -19.86 -17.85
C LYS A 93 -7.33 -20.28 -17.99
N LEU A 94 -7.08 -21.60 -18.07
CA LEU A 94 -5.79 -22.16 -18.47
C LEU A 94 -5.64 -22.14 -20.00
N TYR A 95 -4.56 -21.54 -20.48
CA TYR A 95 -4.25 -21.49 -21.92
C TYR A 95 -3.50 -22.74 -22.36
N SER A 96 -3.85 -23.24 -23.54
CA SER A 96 -3.30 -24.47 -24.12
C SER A 96 -2.20 -24.22 -25.16
N SER A 97 -1.92 -22.95 -25.49
CA SER A 97 -0.87 -22.61 -26.44
C SER A 97 -0.27 -21.22 -26.21
N TYR A 98 0.94 -21.00 -26.72
CA TYR A 98 1.58 -19.68 -26.68
C TYR A 98 0.78 -18.61 -27.43
N SER A 99 0.21 -18.95 -28.59
CA SER A 99 -0.63 -18.02 -29.37
C SER A 99 -1.84 -17.55 -28.58
N GLU A 100 -2.54 -18.50 -27.93
CA GLU A 100 -3.69 -18.20 -27.08
C GLU A 100 -3.30 -17.27 -25.91
N SER A 101 -2.18 -17.55 -25.24
CA SER A 101 -1.71 -16.74 -24.12
C SER A 101 -1.31 -15.32 -24.52
N ILE A 102 -0.72 -15.13 -25.72
CA ILE A 102 -0.43 -13.80 -26.25
C ILE A 102 -1.72 -13.05 -26.54
N ASN A 103 -2.69 -13.72 -27.18
CA ASN A 103 -3.96 -13.10 -27.52
C ASN A 103 -4.71 -12.64 -26.25
N ALA A 104 -4.69 -13.46 -25.20
CA ALA A 104 -5.26 -13.09 -23.92
C ALA A 104 -4.58 -11.87 -23.29
N VAL A 105 -3.23 -11.77 -23.35
CA VAL A 105 -2.50 -10.58 -22.89
C VAL A 105 -2.86 -9.34 -23.71
N LYS A 106 -2.98 -9.46 -25.03
CA LYS A 106 -3.38 -8.33 -25.91
C LYS A 106 -4.79 -7.84 -25.57
N ASN A 107 -5.76 -8.76 -25.48
CA ASN A 107 -7.13 -8.44 -25.12
C ASN A 107 -7.20 -7.76 -23.74
N LEU A 108 -6.43 -8.26 -22.76
CA LEU A 108 -6.34 -7.66 -21.44
C LEU A 108 -5.78 -6.22 -21.50
N GLN A 109 -4.73 -6.00 -22.30
CA GLN A 109 -4.17 -4.65 -22.48
C GLN A 109 -5.18 -3.70 -23.12
N GLU A 110 -5.90 -4.15 -24.16
CA GLU A 110 -6.95 -3.36 -24.81
C GLU A 110 -8.08 -3.01 -23.84
N GLN A 111 -8.54 -3.97 -23.03
CA GLN A 111 -9.56 -3.73 -21.99
C GLN A 111 -9.10 -2.68 -20.97
N LEU A 112 -7.88 -2.81 -20.46
CA LEU A 112 -7.34 -1.84 -19.48
C LEU A 112 -7.19 -0.44 -20.08
N ILE A 113 -6.79 -0.33 -21.36
CA ILE A 113 -6.70 0.96 -22.07
C ILE A 113 -8.10 1.57 -22.22
N LEU A 114 -9.11 0.79 -22.59
CA LEU A 114 -10.49 1.26 -22.72
C LEU A 114 -11.05 1.74 -21.38
N GLU A 115 -10.87 0.97 -20.31
CA GLU A 115 -11.29 1.37 -18.95
C GLU A 115 -10.59 2.65 -18.50
N TYR A 116 -9.30 2.80 -18.80
CA TYR A 116 -8.55 4.01 -18.49
C TYR A 116 -9.05 5.23 -19.27
N ASN A 117 -9.30 5.07 -20.57
CA ASN A 117 -9.82 6.15 -21.42
C ASN A 117 -11.23 6.58 -21.00
N ILE A 118 -12.07 5.65 -20.54
CA ILE A 118 -13.41 5.96 -19.99
C ILE A 118 -13.28 6.75 -18.68
N LYS A 119 -12.36 6.36 -17.79
CA LYS A 119 -12.09 7.10 -16.54
C LYS A 119 -11.51 8.50 -16.79
N GLN A 120 -10.66 8.66 -17.80
CA GLN A 120 -10.11 9.94 -18.23
C GLN A 120 -11.12 10.81 -19.00
N GLY A 121 -12.10 10.22 -19.69
CA GLY A 121 -13.16 10.96 -20.39
C GLY A 121 -14.07 11.80 -19.49
N ASN A 122 -14.02 11.60 -18.17
CA ASN A 122 -14.68 12.45 -17.16
C ASN A 122 -13.78 13.59 -16.62
N SER A 123 -12.56 13.74 -17.13
CA SER A 123 -11.66 14.85 -16.80
C SER A 123 -11.02 15.36 -18.08
N GLU A 124 -11.59 16.43 -18.63
CA GLU A 124 -11.03 17.15 -19.77
C GLU A 124 -9.58 17.57 -19.46
N ASN A 125 -8.61 16.91 -20.10
CA ASN A 125 -7.48 17.51 -20.83
C ASN A 125 -6.49 16.42 -21.25
N GLY A 126 -6.43 16.16 -22.55
CA GLY A 126 -5.65 15.08 -23.12
C GLY A 126 -4.14 15.28 -23.15
N GLN A 127 -3.43 14.16 -23.27
CA GLN A 127 -2.25 13.98 -24.12
C GLN A 127 -2.00 12.48 -24.27
N GLY A 128 -2.12 11.97 -25.49
CA GLY A 128 -1.65 10.63 -25.80
C GLY A 128 -0.14 10.64 -26.00
N LEU A 129 0.58 9.64 -25.47
CA LEU A 129 1.73 9.06 -26.15
C LEU A 129 2.13 7.72 -25.54
N TYR A 130 2.17 6.74 -26.42
CA TYR A 130 2.75 5.41 -26.30
C TYR A 130 4.25 5.53 -26.05
N THR A 131 4.76 4.72 -25.11
CA THR A 131 6.18 4.56 -24.66
C THR A 131 6.46 5.19 -23.30
N ALA A 132 6.62 4.30 -22.31
CA ALA A 132 7.17 4.47 -20.95
C ALA A 132 6.16 4.24 -19.82
N ALA A 133 5.77 2.98 -19.59
CA ALA A 133 5.21 2.54 -18.30
C ALA A 133 6.26 1.78 -17.47
N TYR A 134 7.47 2.36 -17.36
CA TYR A 134 8.27 2.28 -16.14
C TYR A 134 8.26 3.69 -15.54
N SER A 135 7.08 4.14 -15.13
CA SER A 135 6.97 5.31 -14.27
C SER A 135 6.77 4.80 -12.86
N HIS A 136 7.87 4.84 -12.14
CA HIS A 136 7.99 4.59 -10.71
C HIS A 136 7.22 5.71 -9.99
N ASN A 137 5.97 5.46 -9.60
CA ASN A 137 5.25 6.15 -8.52
C ASN A 137 3.81 5.64 -8.46
N ASP A 138 3.60 4.48 -7.86
CA ASP A 138 2.39 4.26 -7.07
C ASP A 138 2.69 3.18 -6.02
N ASP A 139 3.48 3.57 -5.03
CA ASP A 139 3.72 2.77 -3.82
C ASP A 139 2.74 3.17 -2.71
N SER A 140 1.56 3.69 -3.08
CA SER A 140 0.50 4.03 -2.14
C SER A 140 -0.56 2.93 -2.10
N ILE A 141 -0.15 1.71 -1.75
CA ILE A 141 -1.08 0.75 -1.14
C ILE A 141 -1.34 1.26 0.28
N LEU A 142 -2.16 2.29 0.40
CA LEU A 142 -2.83 2.64 1.63
C LEU A 142 -3.96 1.63 1.79
N TYR A 143 -3.79 0.72 2.75
CA TYR A 143 -4.89 -0.07 3.27
C TYR A 143 -5.92 0.93 3.82
N GLU A 144 -7.01 1.17 3.10
CA GLU A 144 -8.18 1.83 3.66
C GLU A 144 -8.83 0.83 4.62
N GLU A 145 -8.59 1.02 5.92
CA GLU A 145 -9.46 0.48 6.98
C GLU A 145 -10.85 1.12 6.79
N ASN A 146 -11.72 0.41 6.07
CA ASN A 146 -13.14 0.71 6.11
C ASN A 146 -13.72 0.01 7.36
N GLU A 147 -13.66 0.70 8.50
CA GLU A 147 -14.66 0.51 9.55
C GLU A 147 -15.97 1.12 9.04
N GLU A 148 -16.95 0.28 8.72
CA GLU A 148 -18.41 0.53 8.69
C GLU A 148 -19.07 -0.32 7.59
N ASP A 149 -19.66 -1.46 7.99
CA ASP A 149 -21.08 -1.79 7.76
C ASP A 149 -21.37 -3.18 8.36
N LEU A 150 -21.54 -3.21 9.69
CA LEU A 150 -22.24 -4.31 10.37
C LEU A 150 -23.69 -3.86 10.55
N SER A 151 -24.46 -3.98 9.48
CA SER A 151 -25.92 -3.94 9.56
C SER A 151 -26.43 -5.33 9.95
N ASP A 152 -27.07 -5.37 11.11
CA ASP A 152 -27.82 -6.50 11.67
C ASP A 152 -28.86 -7.03 10.67
N GLU A 153 -28.71 -8.29 10.28
CA GLU A 153 -29.81 -9.12 9.81
C GLU A 153 -29.90 -10.32 10.77
N GLU A 154 -30.90 -10.27 11.65
CA GLU A 154 -31.25 -11.33 12.59
C GLU A 154 -31.49 -12.65 11.87
N SER A 155 -30.68 -13.65 12.20
CA SER A 155 -31.00 -15.05 11.96
C SER A 155 -30.55 -15.87 13.15
N ASP A 156 -31.51 -16.18 14.02
CA ASP A 156 -31.45 -17.19 15.07
C ASP A 156 -30.56 -18.39 14.71
N ASN A 157 -29.48 -18.57 15.45
CA ASN A 157 -28.90 -19.88 15.74
C ASN A 157 -27.98 -19.77 16.96
N GLU A 158 -28.49 -20.22 18.10
CA GLU A 158 -27.77 -20.44 19.35
C GLU A 158 -26.51 -21.29 19.14
N LYS A 159 -25.32 -20.66 19.05
CA LYS A 159 -24.03 -21.32 19.33
C LYS A 159 -23.05 -20.34 19.97
N GLU A 160 -22.84 -20.56 21.27
CA GLU A 160 -21.66 -20.25 22.09
C GLU A 160 -20.72 -19.14 21.59
N ASN A 161 -20.70 -18.03 22.34
CA ASN A 161 -19.65 -17.02 22.33
C ASN A 161 -18.25 -17.65 22.52
N LYS A 162 -17.59 -17.97 21.41
CA LYS A 162 -16.15 -18.18 21.38
C LYS A 162 -15.53 -16.84 21.02
N ILE A 163 -15.01 -16.16 22.03
CA ILE A 163 -14.03 -15.08 21.87
C ILE A 163 -12.93 -15.65 20.97
N VAL A 164 -12.88 -15.20 19.72
CA VAL A 164 -11.75 -15.50 18.83
C VAL A 164 -10.61 -14.61 19.30
N ASN A 165 -9.88 -15.05 20.33
CA ASN A 165 -8.53 -14.57 20.56
C ASN A 165 -7.69 -15.05 19.37
N ASN A 166 -7.53 -14.20 18.37
CA ASN A 166 -6.52 -14.39 17.35
C ASN A 166 -5.16 -14.24 18.05
N ASN A 167 -4.55 -15.35 18.42
CA ASN A 167 -3.22 -15.41 19.04
C ASN A 167 -2.10 -14.67 18.26
N ASN A 168 -2.39 -14.12 17.07
CA ASN A 168 -1.45 -13.36 16.24
C ASN A 168 -1.50 -11.84 16.51
N ASP A 169 -2.55 -11.32 17.15
CA ASP A 169 -2.68 -9.88 17.43
C ASP A 169 -1.77 -9.46 18.59
N ASP A 170 -1.60 -10.34 19.58
CA ASP A 170 -0.66 -10.16 20.69
C ASP A 170 0.80 -10.15 20.17
N ASP A 171 1.14 -11.03 19.23
CA ASP A 171 2.45 -11.07 18.59
C ASP A 171 2.71 -9.79 17.77
N PHE A 172 1.70 -9.29 17.06
CA PHE A 172 1.81 -8.03 16.32
C PHE A 172 1.98 -6.82 17.24
N LEU A 173 1.17 -6.71 18.30
CA LEU A 173 1.26 -5.62 19.28
C LEU A 173 2.62 -5.65 20.00
N MET A 174 3.11 -6.84 20.36
CA MET A 174 4.42 -7.00 20.99
C MET A 174 5.55 -6.60 20.02
N GLU A 175 5.50 -7.02 18.76
CA GLU A 175 6.52 -6.66 17.77
C GLU A 175 6.48 -5.16 17.43
N LEU A 176 5.30 -4.54 17.40
CA LEU A 176 5.12 -3.10 17.22
C LEU A 176 5.74 -2.31 18.38
N ASP A 177 5.40 -2.68 19.62
CA ASP A 177 5.93 -2.01 20.83
C ASP A 177 7.45 -2.16 20.92
N LYS A 178 7.96 -3.35 20.58
CA LYS A 178 9.39 -3.62 20.47
C LYS A 178 10.05 -2.75 19.40
N MET A 179 9.47 -2.64 18.21
CA MET A 179 10.00 -1.81 17.13
C MET A 179 10.08 -0.33 17.52
N VAL A 180 9.02 0.21 18.14
CA VAL A 180 8.99 1.62 18.60
C VAL A 180 10.06 1.84 19.68
N SER A 181 10.15 0.94 20.65
CA SER A 181 11.16 1.00 21.72
C SER A 181 12.58 0.94 21.18
N ASP A 182 12.86 0.02 20.25
CA ASP A 182 14.17 -0.14 19.61
C ASP A 182 14.55 1.14 18.85
N ASN A 183 13.62 1.74 18.09
CA ASN A 183 13.83 3.00 17.37
C ASN A 183 14.14 4.19 18.30
N VAL A 184 13.44 4.30 19.44
CA VAL A 184 13.70 5.35 20.43
C VAL A 184 15.08 5.16 21.08
N GLN A 185 15.43 3.94 21.44
CA GLN A 185 16.72 3.62 22.06
C GLN A 185 17.89 3.83 21.09
N GLU A 186 17.72 3.51 19.80
CA GLU A 186 18.74 3.76 18.78
C GLU A 186 19.01 5.25 18.61
N ARG A 187 17.96 6.09 18.57
CA ARG A 187 18.10 7.55 18.50
C ARG A 187 18.81 8.15 19.71
N LEU A 188 18.69 7.55 20.89
CA LEU A 188 19.43 7.99 22.09
C LEU A 188 20.92 7.64 22.02
N LYS A 189 21.32 6.66 21.22
CA LYS A 189 22.72 6.25 21.02
C LYS A 189 23.43 7.09 19.96
N GLU A 190 22.70 7.67 19.01
CA GLU A 190 23.28 8.58 18.03
C GLU A 190 23.70 9.91 18.67
N ALA A 191 24.90 10.39 18.35
CA ALA A 191 25.34 11.70 18.78
C ALA A 191 24.39 12.78 18.22
N ILE A 192 23.74 13.51 19.12
CA ILE A 192 22.80 14.59 18.79
C ILE A 192 23.53 15.60 17.91
N ARG A 193 23.20 15.62 16.62
CA ARG A 193 23.64 16.69 15.72
C ARG A 193 23.03 17.99 16.24
N PRO A 194 23.80 19.10 16.32
CA PRO A 194 23.25 20.37 16.79
C PRO A 194 22.04 20.72 15.93
N SER A 195 20.88 20.83 16.58
CA SER A 195 19.63 21.19 15.93
C SER A 195 19.84 22.52 15.19
N GLN A 196 19.60 22.53 13.89
CA GLN A 196 19.51 23.80 13.17
C GLN A 196 18.36 24.60 13.76
N ASP A 197 18.60 25.85 14.13
CA ASP A 197 17.58 26.73 14.71
C ASP A 197 16.34 26.78 13.79
N ILE A 198 15.21 26.28 14.31
CA ILE A 198 13.93 26.33 13.62
C ILE A 198 13.35 27.72 13.87
N VAL A 199 13.52 28.61 12.90
CA VAL A 199 12.87 29.92 12.91
C VAL A 199 11.36 29.71 12.75
N VAL A 200 10.59 29.96 13.81
CA VAL A 200 9.12 29.90 13.78
C VAL A 200 8.61 31.18 13.09
N PRO A 201 7.94 31.08 11.92
CA PRO A 201 7.34 32.24 11.30
C PRO A 201 6.19 32.73 12.18
N MET A 202 6.24 33.99 12.61
CA MET A 202 5.11 34.65 13.27
C MET A 202 3.99 34.87 12.24
N LEU A 203 3.18 33.84 12.02
CA LEU A 203 1.98 33.95 11.19
C LEU A 203 1.00 34.88 11.92
N GLY A 204 0.83 36.09 11.39
CA GLY A 204 -0.17 37.04 11.86
C GLY A 204 -1.55 36.39 11.89
N LYS A 205 -2.34 36.71 12.92
CA LYS A 205 -3.70 36.23 13.17
C LYS A 205 -4.63 36.42 11.97
N THR A 206 -4.67 35.47 11.03
CA THR A 206 -5.60 35.51 9.89
C THR A 206 -6.30 34.17 9.61
N HIS A 207 -6.34 33.25 10.59
CA HIS A 207 -7.22 32.09 10.49
C HIS A 207 -8.44 32.28 11.39
N LYS A 208 -9.61 32.42 10.75
CA LYS A 208 -10.92 32.32 11.40
C LYS A 208 -11.04 30.96 12.08
N THR A 209 -11.18 30.98 13.40
CA THR A 209 -11.47 29.81 14.21
C THR A 209 -12.94 29.42 13.98
N ASN A 210 -13.18 28.27 13.36
CA ASN A 210 -14.47 27.59 13.54
C ASN A 210 -14.44 26.97 14.94
N ASP A 211 -15.32 27.42 15.84
CA ASP A 211 -15.32 27.11 17.28
C ASP A 211 -15.45 25.62 17.67
N LYS A 212 -15.57 24.70 16.72
CA LYS A 212 -15.74 23.27 16.99
C LYS A 212 -14.45 22.45 16.88
N ASP A 213 -13.47 22.90 16.09
CA ASP A 213 -12.21 22.17 15.87
C ASP A 213 -11.02 23.01 16.33
N SER A 214 -10.17 22.43 17.18
CA SER A 214 -8.92 23.08 17.59
C SER A 214 -7.95 23.01 16.41
N SER A 215 -7.68 24.17 15.80
CA SER A 215 -6.80 24.29 14.64
C SER A 215 -5.36 24.54 15.08
N PHE A 216 -4.46 23.65 14.69
CA PHE A 216 -3.02 23.71 14.93
C PHE A 216 -2.29 24.04 13.64
N VAL A 217 -1.06 24.56 13.74
CA VAL A 217 -0.18 24.77 12.59
C VAL A 217 0.95 23.77 12.63
N LEU A 218 1.00 22.87 11.65
CA LEU A 218 2.09 21.93 11.44
C LEU A 218 3.18 22.57 10.57
N LEU A 219 4.38 22.69 11.14
CA LEU A 219 5.57 23.11 10.41
C LEU A 219 6.19 21.91 9.70
N VAL A 220 6.15 21.91 8.36
CA VAL A 220 6.72 20.86 7.50
C VAL A 220 7.86 21.45 6.69
N ARG A 221 8.97 20.72 6.52
CA ARG A 221 10.09 21.16 5.68
C ARG A 221 10.08 20.44 4.33
N LYS A 222 9.89 21.19 3.24
CA LYS A 222 9.99 20.66 1.86
C LYS A 222 11.32 21.15 1.26
N GLY A 223 12.34 20.29 1.30
CA GLY A 223 13.72 20.67 0.95
C GLY A 223 14.31 21.67 1.94
N ASN A 224 14.81 22.82 1.47
CA ASN A 224 15.32 23.88 2.34
C ASN A 224 14.28 24.93 2.79
N LYS A 225 13.01 24.78 2.39
CA LYS A 225 11.93 25.74 2.68
C LYS A 225 10.95 25.17 3.71
N THR A 226 10.63 25.97 4.74
CA THR A 226 9.60 25.65 5.74
C THR A 226 8.21 26.00 5.19
N GLN A 227 7.24 25.11 5.38
CA GLN A 227 5.84 25.27 5.01
C GLN A 227 4.97 25.11 6.26
N CYS A 228 3.98 25.99 6.42
CA CYS A 228 2.99 25.90 7.49
C CYS A 228 1.72 25.29 6.91
N LYS A 229 1.22 24.19 7.49
CA LYS A 229 -0.06 23.58 7.13
C LYS A 229 -1.00 23.61 8.33
N SER A 230 -2.27 23.95 8.13
CA SER A 230 -3.28 23.81 9.18
C SER A 230 -3.58 22.34 9.42
N LEU A 231 -3.60 21.92 10.68
CA LEU A 231 -3.95 20.60 11.16
C LEU A 231 -5.13 20.73 12.10
N ASN A 232 -6.25 20.09 11.77
CA ASN A 232 -7.41 20.06 12.67
C ASN A 232 -7.26 18.85 13.57
N VAL A 233 -7.23 19.08 14.89
CA VAL A 233 -7.14 18.00 15.87
C VAL A 233 -8.48 17.90 16.60
N PRO A 234 -9.05 16.68 16.70
CA PRO A 234 -10.30 16.44 17.42
C PRO A 234 -10.27 16.95 18.87
N SER A 235 -11.40 17.47 19.35
CA SER A 235 -11.49 18.09 20.68
C SER A 235 -11.30 17.13 21.85
N ASP A 236 -11.46 15.83 21.59
CA ASP A 236 -11.27 14.71 22.51
C ASP A 236 -9.83 14.20 22.58
N SER A 237 -8.95 14.64 21.68
CA SER A 237 -7.52 14.31 21.73
C SER A 237 -6.86 14.82 23.02
N ASP A 238 -5.98 14.01 23.59
CA ASP A 238 -5.21 14.37 24.79
C ASP A 238 -4.38 15.65 24.59
N LEU A 239 -3.94 15.93 23.36
CA LEU A 239 -3.25 17.17 23.03
C LEU A 239 -4.13 18.39 23.30
N VAL A 240 -5.38 18.36 22.82
CA VAL A 240 -6.34 19.47 22.96
C VAL A 240 -6.78 19.59 24.41
N LYS A 241 -7.08 18.46 25.07
CA LYS A 241 -7.46 18.44 26.50
C LYS A 241 -6.38 19.07 27.37
N ASN A 242 -5.12 18.65 27.20
CA ASN A 242 -4.01 19.17 27.98
C ASN A 242 -3.72 20.65 27.70
N LEU A 243 -3.87 21.10 26.45
CA LEU A 243 -3.68 22.50 26.09
C LEU A 243 -4.78 23.39 26.68
N LYS A 244 -6.06 22.99 26.55
CA LYS A 244 -7.19 23.69 27.17
C LYS A 244 -7.08 23.75 28.69
N TYR A 245 -6.68 22.64 29.31
CA TYR A 245 -6.45 22.60 30.76
C TYR A 245 -5.38 23.61 31.16
N ARG A 246 -4.26 23.67 30.44
CA ARG A 246 -3.18 24.62 30.71
C ARG A 246 -3.61 26.07 30.51
N GLU A 247 -4.36 26.37 29.46
CA GLU A 247 -4.90 27.70 29.18
C GLU A 247 -5.85 28.17 30.31
N GLU A 248 -6.72 27.28 30.81
CA GLU A 248 -7.62 27.59 31.91
C GLU A 248 -6.85 27.88 33.20
N VAL A 249 -5.81 27.08 33.50
CA VAL A 249 -4.93 27.31 34.65
C VAL A 249 -4.23 28.67 34.54
N GLU A 250 -3.65 28.99 33.38
CA GLU A 250 -2.97 30.27 33.15
C GLU A 250 -3.95 31.45 33.24
N ARG A 251 -5.19 31.28 32.76
CA ARG A 251 -6.24 32.29 32.86
C ARG A 251 -6.59 32.59 34.32
N LEU A 252 -6.79 31.55 35.12
CA LEU A 252 -7.10 31.68 36.55
C LEU A 252 -5.93 32.32 37.32
N GLU A 253 -4.70 31.96 37.00
CA GLU A 253 -3.50 32.59 37.57
C GLU A 253 -3.43 34.07 37.20
N LYS A 254 -3.68 34.41 35.93
CA LYS A 254 -3.66 35.80 35.44
C LYS A 254 -4.74 36.65 36.10
N GLU A 255 -5.94 36.11 36.30
CA GLU A 255 -7.02 36.81 37.03
C GLU A 255 -6.64 37.03 38.49
N LYS A 256 -6.06 36.02 39.15
CA LYS A 256 -5.57 36.14 40.52
C LYS A 256 -4.46 37.19 40.65
N VAL A 257 -3.48 37.18 39.75
CA VAL A 257 -2.38 38.16 39.71
C VAL A 257 -2.91 39.57 39.41
N LYS A 258 -3.87 39.70 38.48
CA LYS A 258 -4.50 40.98 38.16
C LYS A 258 -5.24 41.54 39.38
N LYS A 259 -6.01 40.70 40.08
CA LYS A 259 -6.71 41.11 41.30
C LYS A 259 -5.72 41.54 42.40
N LEU A 260 -4.69 40.74 42.65
CA LEU A 260 -3.67 41.08 43.66
C LEU A 260 -2.95 42.39 43.33
N THR A 261 -2.64 42.64 42.06
CA THR A 261 -2.01 43.90 41.61
C THR A 261 -2.93 45.11 41.83
N LEU A 262 -4.23 44.95 41.59
CA LEU A 262 -5.22 46.02 41.78
C LEU A 262 -5.51 46.30 43.25
N ASP A 263 -5.47 45.29 44.12
CA ASP A 263 -5.71 45.42 45.56
C ASP A 263 -4.53 46.05 46.34
N ILE A 264 -3.37 46.25 45.68
CA ILE A 264 -2.15 46.85 46.28
C ILE A 264 -2.06 48.38 46.07
N GLN A 265 -2.95 49.00 45.29
CA GLN A 265 -3.03 50.46 45.09
C GLN A 265 -3.99 51.14 46.06
#